data_AF-A0A0X1TK22-F1
#
_entry.id   AF-A0A0X1TK22-F1
#
_cell.length_a   1.000
_cell.length_b   1.000
_cell.length_c   1.000
_cell.angle_alpha   90.00
_cell.angle_beta   90.00
_cell.angle_gamma   90.00
#
_symmetry.space_group_name_H-M   'P 1'
#
loop_
_entity.id
_entity.type
_entity.pdbx_description
1 polymer ?
#
loop_
_entity_poly.entity_id
_entity_poly.type
_entity_poly.pdbx_seq_one_letter_code
_entity_poly.pdbx_strand_id
1 'polypeptide(L)'
;MSLSVQFQFMIHVLLYGIFIGVTLDFVCIVKEIFFNYYMQWAIIILYWLIQVPLTFVYIYNVNEGIFHLYILIFLIVGAIIYFKFLKQPLHRDLEMLGESLFTIAHFIKKVVNILVISPIMFIYKLVSDIIMLFLRILKLLFYTPLAKLGKWMSSKKKERRRGKKKTNLNTEEE
;
A
#
# COMPACT_ATOMS: atom_id res chain seq x y z
N MET A 1 7.82 -1.85 50.39
CA MET A 1 7.13 -0.62 49.95
C MET A 1 6.35 -0.01 51.09
N SER A 2 6.33 1.32 51.22
CA SER A 2 5.44 2.00 52.16
C SER A 2 3.99 1.95 51.68
N LEU A 3 3.04 2.08 52.60
CA LEU A 3 1.61 2.14 52.28
C LEU A 3 1.28 3.31 51.32
N SER A 4 2.00 4.43 51.45
CA SER A 4 1.85 5.58 50.56
C SER A 4 2.19 5.27 49.10
N VAL A 5 3.27 4.52 48.85
CA VAL A 5 3.67 4.11 47.49
C VAL A 5 2.65 3.13 46.90
N GLN A 6 2.09 2.23 47.71
CA GLN A 6 1.03 1.33 47.26
C GLN A 6 -0.24 2.08 46.85
N PHE A 7 -0.68 3.07 47.62
CA PHE A 7 -1.83 3.90 47.25
C PHE A 7 -1.59 4.67 45.96
N GLN A 8 -0.41 5.28 45.80
CA GLN A 8 -0.04 5.97 44.56
C GLN A 8 -0.06 5.00 43.37
N PHE A 9 0.50 3.80 43.53
CA PHE A 9 0.48 2.78 42.50
C PHE A 9 -0.95 2.36 42.10
N MET A 10 -1.85 2.18 43.08
CA MET A 10 -3.25 1.85 42.80
C MET A 10 -3.94 2.94 41.96
N ILE A 11 -3.65 4.22 42.23
CA ILE A 11 -4.15 5.35 41.42
C ILE A 11 -3.57 5.29 40.00
N HIS A 12 -2.27 5.03 39.86
CA HIS A 12 -1.64 4.89 38.55
C HIS A 12 -2.23 3.76 37.70
N VAL A 13 -2.53 2.60 38.32
CA VAL A 13 -3.16 1.47 37.63
C VAL A 13 -4.61 1.78 37.27
N LEU A 14 -5.35 2.48 38.13
CA LEU A 14 -6.70 2.95 37.83
C LEU A 14 -6.72 3.86 36.60
N LEU A 15 -5.86 4.87 36.58
CA LEU A 15 -5.72 5.81 35.47
C LEU A 15 -5.29 5.10 34.19
N TYR A 16 -4.41 4.11 34.29
CA TYR A 16 -4.01 3.29 33.15
C TYR A 16 -5.15 2.40 32.64
N GLY A 17 -6.02 1.90 33.53
CA GLY A 17 -7.26 1.23 33.14
C GLY A 17 -8.22 2.14 32.37
N ILE A 18 -8.35 3.41 32.79
CA ILE A 18 -9.10 4.42 32.03
C ILE A 18 -8.45 4.63 30.65
N PHE A 19 -7.12 4.75 30.60
CA PHE A 19 -6.37 4.88 29.35
C PHE A 19 -6.65 3.71 28.39
N ILE A 20 -6.65 2.46 28.88
CA ILE A 20 -7.01 1.27 28.09
C ILE A 20 -8.45 1.39 27.55
N GLY A 21 -9.38 1.89 28.36
CA GLY A 21 -10.76 2.14 27.92
C GLY A 21 -10.82 3.14 26.76
N VAL A 22 -10.13 4.27 26.89
CA VAL A 22 -10.03 5.31 25.85
C VAL A 22 -9.45 4.75 24.56
N THR A 23 -8.31 4.07 24.64
CA THR A 23 -7.63 3.51 23.46
C THR A 23 -8.45 2.41 22.80
N LEU A 24 -9.17 1.61 23.58
CA LEU A 24 -10.06 0.58 23.05
C LEU A 24 -11.28 1.17 22.33
N ASP A 25 -11.89 2.24 22.86
CA ASP A 25 -13.02 2.91 22.18
C ASP A 25 -12.56 3.55 20.88
N PHE A 26 -11.37 4.18 20.90
CA PHE A 26 -10.77 4.72 19.68
C PHE A 26 -10.54 3.63 18.63
N VAL A 27 -9.99 2.48 19.01
CA VAL A 27 -9.82 1.33 18.11
C VAL A 27 -11.17 0.81 17.60
N CYS A 28 -12.22 0.85 18.42
CA CYS A 28 -13.57 0.49 17.99
C CYS A 28 -14.14 1.45 16.95
N ILE A 29 -13.87 2.75 17.06
CA ILE A 29 -14.23 3.74 16.04
C ILE A 29 -13.46 3.45 14.74
N VAL A 30 -12.14 3.24 14.85
CA VAL A 30 -11.29 2.98 13.68
C VAL A 30 -11.67 1.68 12.97
N LYS A 31 -11.99 0.60 13.70
CA LYS A 31 -12.36 -0.68 13.06
C LYS A 31 -13.66 -0.56 12.25
N GLU A 32 -14.60 0.27 12.68
CA GLU A 32 -15.90 0.45 12.00
C GLU A 32 -15.75 1.10 10.62
N ILE A 33 -14.67 1.83 10.39
CA ILE A 33 -14.31 2.37 9.06
C ILE A 33 -13.99 1.24 8.06
N PHE A 34 -13.53 0.08 8.54
CA PHE A 34 -13.18 -1.04 7.68
C PHE A 34 -14.39 -1.95 7.46
N PHE A 35 -14.84 -2.08 6.21
CA PHE A 35 -15.99 -2.93 5.85
C PHE A 35 -15.72 -4.44 5.94
N ASN A 36 -14.46 -4.87 5.93
CA ASN A 36 -14.11 -6.29 5.94
C ASN A 36 -14.04 -6.83 7.38
N TYR A 37 -14.91 -7.80 7.69
CA TYR A 37 -14.94 -8.51 8.96
C TYR A 37 -13.56 -9.00 9.42
N TYR A 38 -12.76 -9.60 8.53
CA TYR A 38 -11.42 -10.09 8.88
C TYR A 38 -10.45 -8.97 9.27
N MET A 39 -10.55 -7.80 8.62
CA MET A 39 -9.74 -6.63 8.97
C MET A 39 -10.13 -6.07 10.33
N GLN A 40 -11.43 -6.04 10.67
CA GLN A 40 -11.88 -5.59 11.99
C GLN A 40 -11.29 -6.45 13.11
N TRP A 41 -11.30 -7.78 12.94
CA TRP A 41 -10.68 -8.70 13.90
C TRP A 41 -9.17 -8.55 13.95
N ALA A 42 -8.51 -8.39 12.80
CA ALA A 42 -7.06 -8.18 12.76
C ALA A 42 -6.65 -6.92 13.56
N ILE A 43 -7.42 -5.82 13.44
CA ILE A 43 -7.20 -4.59 14.21
C ILE A 43 -7.37 -4.84 15.71
N ILE A 44 -8.42 -5.54 16.14
CA ILE A 44 -8.66 -5.85 17.57
C ILE A 44 -7.53 -6.74 18.12
N ILE A 45 -7.12 -7.76 17.37
CA ILE A 45 -6.04 -8.65 17.77
C ILE A 45 -4.72 -7.88 17.88
N LEU A 46 -4.41 -7.04 16.89
CA LEU A 46 -3.20 -6.22 16.88
C LEU A 46 -3.19 -5.24 18.06
N TYR A 47 -4.34 -4.64 18.38
CA TYR A 47 -4.48 -3.80 19.56
C TYR A 47 -4.09 -4.54 20.83
N TRP A 48 -4.68 -5.71 21.09
CA TRP A 48 -4.35 -6.47 22.31
C TRP A 48 -2.91 -6.98 22.32
N LEU A 49 -2.37 -7.35 21.15
CA LEU A 49 -0.98 -7.76 21.00
C LEU A 49 0.01 -6.65 21.41
N ILE A 50 -0.36 -5.38 21.20
CA ILE A 50 0.46 -4.22 21.60
C ILE A 50 0.13 -3.79 23.03
N GLN A 51 -1.16 -3.72 23.38
CA GLN A 51 -1.63 -3.17 24.65
C GLN A 51 -1.22 -4.03 25.83
N VAL A 52 -1.23 -5.36 25.71
CA VAL A 52 -0.85 -6.27 26.80
C VAL A 52 0.63 -6.07 27.18
N PRO A 53 1.61 -6.17 26.26
CA PRO A 53 3.01 -5.85 26.58
C PRO A 53 3.20 -4.43 27.13
N LEU A 54 2.52 -3.44 26.54
CA LEU A 54 2.60 -2.05 27.00
C LEU A 54 2.13 -1.90 28.45
N THR A 55 1.09 -2.65 28.82
CA THR A 55 0.57 -2.71 30.20
C THR A 55 1.62 -3.27 31.15
N PHE A 56 2.28 -4.37 30.77
CA PHE A 56 3.36 -4.94 31.59
C PHE A 56 4.55 -3.99 31.72
N VAL A 57 4.96 -3.32 30.64
CA VAL A 57 6.02 -2.31 30.69
C VAL A 57 5.66 -1.15 31.61
N TYR A 58 4.42 -0.66 31.54
CA TYR A 58 3.96 0.41 32.43
C TYR A 58 3.97 -0.04 33.90
N ILE A 59 3.41 -1.20 34.21
CA ILE A 59 3.43 -1.76 35.58
C ILE A 59 4.87 -1.97 36.07
N TYR A 60 5.76 -2.42 35.19
CA TYR A 60 7.17 -2.59 35.51
C TYR A 60 7.83 -1.27 35.93
N ASN A 61 7.57 -0.20 35.18
CA ASN A 61 8.15 1.12 35.47
C ASN A 61 7.61 1.75 36.75
N VAL A 62 6.35 1.47 37.14
CA VAL A 62 5.73 2.10 38.31
C VAL A 62 5.91 1.26 39.59
N ASN A 63 6.01 -0.07 39.47
CA ASN A 63 6.01 -0.99 40.61
C ASN A 63 7.09 -2.08 40.54
N GLU A 64 8.16 -1.83 39.79
CA GLU A 64 9.32 -2.72 39.60
C GLU A 64 8.92 -4.15 39.14
N GLY A 65 7.75 -4.28 38.52
CA GLY A 65 7.24 -5.56 38.01
C GLY A 65 6.58 -6.46 39.06
N ILE A 66 6.36 -5.97 40.29
CA ILE A 66 5.67 -6.77 41.31
C ILE A 66 4.17 -6.84 40.96
N PHE A 67 3.76 -7.98 40.42
CA PHE A 67 2.39 -8.19 39.96
C PHE A 67 1.49 -8.67 41.10
N HIS A 68 0.55 -7.83 41.52
CA HIS A 68 -0.47 -8.16 42.51
C HIS A 68 -1.84 -8.30 41.87
N LEU A 69 -2.69 -9.16 42.43
CA LEU A 69 -4.04 -9.42 41.90
C LEU A 69 -4.93 -8.16 41.87
N TYR A 70 -4.73 -7.23 42.81
CA TYR A 70 -5.47 -5.96 42.80
C TYR A 70 -5.16 -5.11 41.56
N ILE A 71 -4.01 -5.28 40.89
CA ILE A 71 -3.69 -4.55 39.66
C ILE A 71 -4.74 -4.83 38.58
N LEU A 72 -5.08 -6.11 38.37
CA LEU A 72 -6.12 -6.51 37.43
C LEU A 72 -7.46 -5.87 37.78
N ILE A 73 -7.82 -5.84 39.07
CA ILE A 73 -9.06 -5.24 39.55
C ILE A 73 -9.09 -3.74 39.22
N PHE A 74 -8.05 -3.00 39.57
CA PHE A 74 -7.99 -1.55 39.33
C PHE A 74 -7.97 -1.20 37.85
N LEU A 75 -7.33 -2.03 37.03
CA LEU A 75 -7.29 -1.86 35.58
C LEU A 75 -8.67 -2.09 34.95
N ILE A 76 -9.38 -3.15 35.37
CA ILE A 76 -10.77 -3.41 34.97
C ILE A 76 -11.70 -2.30 35.44
N VAL A 77 -11.59 -1.88 36.71
CA VAL A 77 -12.41 -0.80 37.28
C VAL A 77 -12.15 0.50 36.52
N GLY A 78 -10.91 0.85 36.21
CA GLY A 78 -10.58 2.02 35.39
C GLY A 78 -11.23 1.96 34.01
N ALA A 79 -11.17 0.81 33.35
CA ALA A 79 -11.83 0.64 32.05
C ALA A 79 -13.37 0.77 32.17
N ILE A 80 -13.98 0.18 33.20
CA ILE A 80 -15.43 0.33 33.47
C ILE A 80 -15.79 1.79 33.73
N ILE A 81 -14.99 2.50 34.51
CA ILE A 81 -15.18 3.93 34.79
C ILE A 81 -15.21 4.71 33.48
N TYR A 82 -14.27 4.42 32.58
CA TYR A 82 -14.27 5.02 31.26
C TYR A 82 -15.57 4.74 30.50
N PHE A 83 -15.91 3.47 30.29
CA PHE A 83 -17.08 3.10 29.46
C PHE A 83 -18.42 3.56 30.03
N LYS A 84 -18.53 3.62 31.36
CA LYS A 84 -19.78 3.99 32.04
C LYS A 84 -19.96 5.50 32.21
N PHE A 85 -18.88 6.24 32.47
CA PHE A 85 -18.98 7.65 32.85
C PHE A 85 -18.29 8.61 31.88
N LEU A 86 -17.13 8.23 31.31
CA LEU A 86 -16.33 9.13 30.46
C LEU A 86 -16.57 8.93 28.97
N LYS A 87 -17.15 7.81 28.55
CA LYS A 87 -17.41 7.55 27.12
C LYS A 87 -18.26 8.67 26.53
N GLN A 88 -19.41 8.98 27.11
CA GLN A 88 -20.33 9.96 26.53
C GLN A 88 -19.71 11.34 26.27
N PRO A 89 -18.97 11.97 27.20
CA PRO A 89 -18.29 13.24 26.91
C PRO A 89 -17.11 13.09 25.94
N LEU A 90 -16.31 12.03 26.03
CA LEU A 90 -15.08 11.90 25.21
C LEU A 90 -15.33 11.31 23.81
N HIS A 91 -16.46 10.63 23.59
CA HIS A 91 -16.67 9.88 22.35
C HIS A 91 -16.67 10.79 21.13
N ARG A 92 -17.25 11.99 21.25
CA ARG A 92 -17.26 12.99 20.16
C ARG A 92 -15.85 13.48 19.81
N ASP A 93 -15.01 13.69 20.81
CA ASP A 93 -13.62 14.11 20.58
C ASP A 93 -12.81 12.98 19.93
N LEU A 94 -13.06 11.74 20.34
CA LEU A 94 -12.42 10.55 19.75
C LEU A 94 -12.86 10.31 18.30
N GLU A 95 -14.13 10.55 17.99
CA GLU A 95 -14.66 10.46 16.62
C GLU A 95 -14.00 11.51 15.72
N MET A 96 -13.93 12.78 16.15
CA MET A 96 -13.23 13.84 15.43
C MET A 96 -11.75 13.51 15.21
N LEU A 97 -11.09 12.94 16.22
CA LEU A 97 -9.71 12.50 16.11
C LEU A 97 -9.56 11.36 15.10
N GLY A 98 -10.49 10.40 15.09
CA GLY A 98 -10.55 9.32 14.10
C GLY A 98 -10.71 9.83 12.67
N GLU A 99 -11.67 10.74 12.45
CA GLU A 99 -11.90 11.38 11.14
C GLU A 99 -10.67 12.18 10.66
N SER A 100 -10.03 12.91 11.57
CA SER A 100 -8.82 13.68 11.25
C SER A 100 -7.67 12.78 10.81
N LEU A 101 -7.43 11.67 11.51
CA LEU A 101 -6.38 10.71 11.16
C LEU A 101 -6.66 10.03 9.82
N PHE A 102 -7.93 9.72 9.54
CA PHE A 102 -8.32 9.15 8.26
C PHE A 102 -8.13 10.16 7.11
N THR A 103 -8.48 11.42 7.33
CA THR A 103 -8.27 12.50 6.37
C THR A 103 -6.78 12.67 6.06
N ILE A 104 -5.93 12.64 7.08
CA ILE A 104 -4.48 12.69 6.95
C ILE A 104 -3.96 11.47 6.18
N ALA A 105 -4.41 10.25 6.51
CA ALA A 105 -3.99 9.04 5.81
C ALA A 105 -4.38 9.07 4.32
N HIS A 106 -5.59 9.55 3.99
CA HIS A 106 -6.04 9.70 2.61
C HIS A 106 -5.21 10.77 1.87
N PHE A 107 -4.91 11.88 2.55
CA PHE A 107 -4.04 12.93 2.03
C PHE A 107 -2.64 12.39 1.72
N ILE A 108 -2.01 11.65 2.64
CA ILE A 108 -0.70 11.01 2.44
C ILE A 108 -0.75 10.07 1.24
N LYS A 109 -1.76 9.20 1.15
CA LYS A 109 -1.92 8.28 0.01
C LYS A 109 -2.03 9.03 -1.31
N LYS A 110 -2.78 10.14 -1.34
CA LYS A 110 -2.91 10.99 -2.53
C LYS A 110 -1.58 11.64 -2.91
N VAL A 111 -0.84 12.15 -1.93
CA VAL A 111 0.51 12.72 -2.15
C VAL A 111 1.45 11.66 -2.71
N VAL A 112 1.53 10.47 -2.11
CA VAL A 112 2.38 9.37 -2.60
C VAL A 112 1.99 8.96 -4.03
N ASN A 113 0.70 8.89 -4.33
CA ASN A 113 0.24 8.54 -5.67
C ASN A 113 0.65 9.58 -6.71
N ILE A 114 0.51 10.87 -6.40
CA ILE A 114 0.89 11.96 -7.30
C ILE A 114 2.41 12.07 -7.44
N LEU A 115 3.15 11.94 -6.33
CA LEU A 115 4.58 12.25 -6.28
C LEU A 115 5.47 11.07 -6.66
N VAL A 116 4.99 9.83 -6.49
CA VAL A 116 5.79 8.61 -6.71
C VAL A 116 5.17 7.74 -7.79
N ILE A 117 3.92 7.32 -7.64
CA ILE A 117 3.31 6.34 -8.54
C ILE A 117 3.09 6.93 -9.94
N SER A 118 2.48 8.12 -10.02
CA SER A 118 2.20 8.81 -11.28
C SER A 118 3.47 9.08 -12.12
N PRO A 119 4.57 9.63 -11.57
CA PRO A 119 5.78 9.85 -12.34
C PRO A 119 6.45 8.54 -12.78
N ILE A 120 6.45 7.49 -11.95
CA ILE A 120 6.98 6.19 -12.35
C ILE A 120 6.19 5.62 -13.54
N MET A 121 4.85 5.71 -13.49
CA MET A 121 3.99 5.26 -14.59
C MET A 121 4.24 6.07 -15.87
N PHE A 122 4.48 7.37 -15.74
CA PHE A 122 4.82 8.25 -16.86
C PHE A 122 6.17 7.88 -17.49
N ILE A 123 7.20 7.62 -16.68
CA ILE A 123 8.51 7.15 -17.13
C ILE A 123 8.36 5.83 -17.88
N TYR A 124 7.63 4.86 -17.32
CA TYR A 124 7.39 3.58 -17.97
C TYR A 124 6.74 3.76 -19.35
N LYS A 125 5.74 4.64 -19.45
CA LYS A 125 5.05 4.94 -20.70
C LYS A 125 5.97 5.58 -21.73
N LEU A 126 6.78 6.57 -21.33
CA LEU A 126 7.79 7.18 -22.19
C LEU A 126 8.78 6.15 -22.73
N VAL A 127 9.29 5.26 -21.88
CA VAL A 127 10.22 4.21 -22.30
C VAL A 127 9.55 3.25 -23.29
N SER A 128 8.31 2.83 -23.02
CA SER A 128 7.53 1.98 -23.93
C SER A 128 7.34 2.63 -25.30
N ASP A 129 6.99 3.92 -25.32
CA ASP A 129 6.79 4.68 -26.55
C ASP A 129 8.10 4.81 -27.35
N ILE A 130 9.23 5.08 -26.68
CA ILE A 130 10.55 5.13 -27.32
C ILE A 130 10.93 3.78 -27.96
N ILE A 131 10.73 2.67 -27.24
CA ILE A 131 11.03 1.32 -27.76
C ILE A 131 10.15 1.03 -28.98
N MET A 132 8.86 1.34 -28.91
CA MET A 132 7.93 1.09 -30.02
C MET A 132 8.30 1.92 -31.25
N LEU A 133 8.71 3.16 -31.05
CA LEU A 133 9.18 4.05 -32.12
C LEU A 133 10.47 3.52 -32.73
N PHE A 134 11.43 3.07 -31.91
CA PHE A 134 12.67 2.44 -32.37
C PHE A 134 12.41 1.19 -33.22
N LEU A 135 11.54 0.28 -32.76
CA LEU A 135 11.13 -0.91 -33.52
C LEU A 135 10.48 -0.55 -34.86
N ARG A 136 9.67 0.52 -34.89
CA ARG A 136 9.04 1.01 -36.12
C ARG A 136 10.07 1.54 -37.11
N ILE A 137 11.08 2.29 -36.64
CA ILE A 137 12.21 2.75 -37.48
C ILE A 137 13.01 1.56 -38.02
N LEU A 138 13.36 0.60 -37.16
CA LEU A 138 14.13 -0.58 -37.55
C LEU A 138 13.39 -1.39 -38.63
N LYS A 139 12.08 -1.58 -38.45
CA LYS A 139 11.23 -2.26 -39.44
C LYS A 139 11.22 -1.51 -40.77
N LEU A 140 11.11 -0.18 -40.76
CA LEU A 140 11.16 0.63 -41.98
C LEU A 140 12.50 0.48 -42.69
N LEU A 141 13.60 0.56 -41.95
CA LEU A 141 14.97 0.45 -42.47
C LEU A 141 15.25 -0.92 -43.08
N PHE A 142 14.76 -2.02 -42.49
CA PHE A 142 15.01 -3.37 -43.01
C PHE A 142 14.02 -3.80 -44.11
N TYR A 143 12.72 -3.54 -43.96
CA TYR A 143 11.73 -4.03 -44.92
C TYR A 143 11.74 -3.26 -46.25
N THR A 144 11.96 -1.95 -46.23
CA THR A 144 11.91 -1.15 -47.46
C THR A 144 13.03 -1.44 -48.46
N PRO A 145 14.32 -1.59 -48.08
CA PRO A 145 15.36 -1.95 -49.03
C PRO A 145 15.22 -3.41 -49.48
N LEU A 146 14.91 -4.37 -48.58
CA LEU A 146 14.71 -5.77 -48.99
C LEU A 146 13.57 -5.91 -50.00
N ALA A 147 12.45 -5.21 -49.80
CA ALA A 147 11.33 -5.23 -50.74
C ALA A 147 11.71 -4.61 -52.11
N LYS A 148 12.52 -3.54 -52.10
CA LYS A 148 13.02 -2.90 -53.33
C LYS A 148 14.03 -3.80 -54.07
N LEU A 149 14.91 -4.48 -53.34
CA LEU A 149 15.89 -5.44 -53.87
C LEU A 149 15.22 -6.68 -54.48
N GLY A 150 14.18 -7.20 -53.81
CA GLY A 150 13.37 -8.29 -54.33
C GLY A 150 12.65 -7.94 -55.64
N LYS A 151 12.05 -6.74 -55.71
CA LYS A 151 11.43 -6.24 -56.96
C LYS A 151 12.46 -6.03 -58.07
N TRP A 152 13.64 -5.49 -57.76
CA TRP A 152 14.73 -5.31 -58.73
C TRP A 152 15.24 -6.66 -59.28
N MET A 153 15.46 -7.66 -58.43
CA MET A 153 15.84 -9.01 -58.87
C MET A 153 14.77 -9.67 -59.75
N SER A 154 13.49 -9.52 -59.40
CA SER A 154 12.37 -10.02 -60.20
C SER A 154 12.32 -9.37 -61.59
N SER A 155 12.51 -8.04 -61.66
CA SER A 155 12.59 -7.28 -62.92
C SER A 155 13.75 -7.78 -63.80
N LYS A 156 14.95 -7.90 -63.22
CA LYS A 156 16.15 -8.41 -63.92
C LYS A 156 15.97 -9.83 -64.45
N LYS A 157 15.26 -10.68 -63.71
CA LYS A 157 14.95 -12.07 -64.12
C LYS A 157 13.96 -12.11 -65.29
N LYS A 158 12.99 -11.18 -65.33
CA LYS A 158 12.01 -11.03 -66.42
C LYS A 158 12.68 -10.54 -67.71
N GLU A 159 13.67 -9.66 -67.58
CA GLU A 159 14.44 -9.08 -68.68
C GLU A 159 15.40 -10.10 -69.33
N ARG A 160 16.11 -10.91 -68.50
CA ARG A 160 16.91 -12.05 -69.00
C ARG A 160 16.09 -13.09 -69.75
N ARG A 161 14.84 -13.36 -69.34
CA ARG A 161 13.94 -14.30 -70.06
C ARG A 161 13.46 -13.74 -71.41
N ARG A 162 13.23 -12.42 -71.52
CA ARG A 162 12.86 -11.77 -72.79
C ARG A 162 14.03 -11.69 -73.77
N GLY A 163 15.25 -11.43 -73.29
CA GLY A 163 16.46 -11.47 -74.12
C GLY A 163 16.74 -12.86 -74.71
N LYS A 164 16.67 -13.91 -73.89
CA LYS A 164 16.88 -15.30 -74.34
C LYS A 164 15.84 -15.78 -75.37
N LYS A 165 14.62 -15.24 -75.30
CA LYS A 165 13.55 -15.53 -76.28
C LYS A 165 13.79 -14.84 -77.63
N LYS A 166 14.40 -13.66 -77.66
CA LYS A 166 14.78 -12.97 -78.91
C LYS A 166 16.00 -13.62 -79.57
N THR A 167 16.98 -14.09 -78.80
CA THR A 167 18.16 -14.78 -79.35
C THR A 167 17.78 -16.10 -80.01
N ASN A 168 16.87 -16.88 -79.41
CA ASN A 168 16.41 -18.15 -79.99
C ASN A 168 15.53 -17.99 -81.25
N LEU A 169 14.83 -16.87 -81.43
CA LEU A 169 14.08 -16.61 -82.67
C LEU A 169 15.03 -16.29 -83.84
N ASN A 170 16.14 -15.62 -83.58
CA ASN A 170 17.09 -15.24 -84.63
C ASN A 170 17.98 -16.41 -85.09
N THR A 171 18.17 -17.46 -84.29
CA THR A 171 18.88 -18.68 -84.70
C THR A 171 18.01 -19.72 -85.40
N GLU A 172 16.69 -19.53 -85.45
CA GLU A 172 15.78 -20.38 -86.23
C GLU A 172 15.50 -19.80 -87.64
N GLU A 173 16.00 -18.60 -87.94
CA GLU A 173 15.82 -17.89 -89.22
C GLU A 173 17.10 -17.85 -90.10
N GLU A 174 18.22 -18.46 -89.67
CA GLU A 174 19.44 -18.70 -90.47
C GLU A 174 19.58 -20.19 -90.84
#